data_AF-A0A7Y2KIK0-F1
#
_entry.id   AF-A0A7Y2KIK0-F1
#
_cell.length_a   1.000
_cell.length_b   1.000
_cell.length_c   1.000
_cell.angle_alpha   90.00
_cell.angle_beta   90.00
_cell.angle_gamma   90.00
#
_symmetry.space_group_name_H-M   'P 1'
#
loop_
_entity.id
_entity.type
_entity.pdbx_description
1 polymer ?
#
loop_
_entity_poly.entity_id
_entity_poly.type
_entity_poly.pdbx_seq_one_letter_code
_entity_poly.pdbx_strand_id
1 'polypeptide(L)' 'ATVHLRQVWPFPAEEIAGIVPRFGAALTVENNARGQLARVIRSECGVRIDGTVSRYDGLPFTPAALAGDVRRRI' A
#
# COMPACT_ATOMS: atom_id res chain seq x y z
N ALA A 1 -6.51 -4.80 9.35
CA ALA A 1 -5.12 -5.10 9.76
C ALA A 1 -4.18 -4.11 9.05
N THR A 2 -2.95 -3.93 9.55
CA THR A 2 -1.95 -3.04 8.94
C THR A 2 -0.62 -3.77 8.82
N VAL A 3 0.05 -3.61 7.67
CA VAL A 3 1.39 -4.15 7.40
C VAL A 3 2.32 -2.98 7.15
N HIS A 4 3.45 -2.94 7.87
CA HIS A 4 4.50 -1.96 7.64
C HIS A 4 5.78 -2.68 7.17
N LEU A 5 6.15 -2.43 5.92
CA LEU A 5 7.38 -2.95 5.34
C LEU A 5 8.58 -2.16 5.87
N ARG A 6 9.31 -2.75 6.82
CA ARG A 6 10.54 -2.14 7.38
C ARG A 6 11.74 -2.24 6.44
N GLN A 7 11.68 -3.16 5.49
CA GLN A 7 12.69 -3.39 4.47
C GLN A 7 11.99 -3.64 3.14
N VAL A 8 12.37 -2.88 2.11
CA VAL A 8 11.81 -3.04 0.76
C VAL A 8 12.64 -4.03 -0.07
N TRP A 9 13.95 -4.14 0.19
CA TRP A 9 14.81 -5.06 -0.52
C TRP A 9 15.81 -5.77 0.40
N PRO A 10 16.01 -7.11 0.28
CA PRO A 10 15.22 -8.04 -0.55
C PRO A 10 13.72 -8.01 -0.19
N PHE A 11 12.85 -8.08 -1.21
CA PHE A 11 11.41 -7.91 -1.03
C PHE A 11 10.78 -9.19 -0.44
N PRO A 12 9.95 -9.10 0.62
CA PRO A 12 9.32 -10.26 1.27
C PRO A 12 8.11 -10.74 0.45
N ALA A 13 8.37 -11.31 -0.73
CA ALA A 13 7.35 -11.63 -1.71
C ALA A 13 6.40 -12.73 -1.23
N GLU A 14 6.92 -13.76 -0.57
CA GLU A 14 6.13 -14.90 -0.08
C GLU A 14 5.12 -14.46 0.99
N GLU A 15 5.56 -13.68 1.97
CA GLU A 15 4.72 -13.20 3.05
C GLU A 15 3.62 -12.26 2.52
N ILE A 16 3.98 -11.33 1.63
CA ILE A 16 3.01 -10.39 1.07
C ILE A 16 2.00 -11.10 0.16
N ALA A 17 2.44 -12.05 -0.67
CA ALA A 17 1.55 -12.87 -1.50
C ALA A 17 0.58 -13.70 -0.64
N GLY A 18 1.02 -14.17 0.54
CA GLY A 18 0.17 -14.88 1.49
C GLY A 18 -0.79 -13.99 2.27
N ILE A 19 -0.47 -12.71 2.49
CA ILE A 19 -1.26 -11.77 3.30
C ILE A 19 -2.37 -11.10 2.48
N VAL A 20 -2.05 -10.54 1.31
CA VAL A 20 -2.96 -9.69 0.54
C VAL A 20 -4.31 -10.38 0.23
N PRO A 21 -4.36 -11.64 -0.24
CA PRO A 21 -5.62 -12.31 -0.58
C PRO A 21 -6.54 -12.60 0.61
N ARG A 22 -6.06 -12.44 1.86
CA ARG A 22 -6.86 -12.70 3.07
C ARG A 22 -7.85 -11.58 3.38
N PHE A 23 -7.78 -10.45 2.67
CA PHE A 23 -8.60 -9.27 2.92
C PHE A 23 -9.46 -8.95 1.71
N GLY A 24 -10.70 -8.48 1.94
CA GLY A 24 -11.61 -8.10 0.87
C GLY A 24 -11.18 -6.83 0.10
N ALA A 25 -10.30 -6.03 0.68
CA ALA A 25 -9.64 -4.89 0.02
C ALA A 25 -8.25 -4.66 0.64
N ALA A 26 -7.26 -4.40 -0.20
CA ALA A 26 -5.90 -4.03 0.18
C ALA A 26 -5.52 -2.70 -0.46
N LEU A 27 -5.09 -1.74 0.37
CA LEU A 27 -4.63 -0.42 -0.06
C LEU A 27 -3.16 -0.22 0.32
N THR A 28 -2.37 0.40 -0.56
CA THR A 28 -1.07 0.97 -0.17
C THR A 28 -1.22 2.41 0.31
N VAL A 29 -0.37 2.82 1.25
CA VAL A 29 -0.25 4.20 1.70
C VAL A 29 1.17 4.65 1.41
N GLU A 30 1.33 5.65 0.54
CA GLU A 30 2.65 5.99 0.00
C GLU A 30 2.82 7.50 -0.21
N ASN A 31 3.96 8.06 0.20
CA ASN A 31 4.30 9.45 -0.11
C ASN A 31 4.98 9.57 -1.49
N ASN A 32 4.30 9.12 -2.54
CA ASN A 32 4.76 9.31 -3.91
C ASN A 32 3.58 9.36 -4.89
N ALA A 33 3.80 9.99 -6.05
CA ALA A 33 2.76 10.18 -7.06
C ALA A 33 2.44 8.94 -7.91
N ARG A 34 3.31 7.93 -7.93
CA ARG A 34 3.29 6.85 -8.96
C ARG A 34 2.91 5.47 -8.44
N GLY A 35 2.53 5.34 -7.16
CA GLY A 35 2.22 4.06 -6.52
C GLY A 35 3.37 3.06 -6.65
N GLN A 36 4.57 3.48 -6.27
CA GLN A 36 5.78 2.67 -6.44
C GLN A 36 5.71 1.35 -5.67
N LEU A 37 5.22 1.37 -4.42
CA LEU A 37 5.09 0.16 -3.62
C LEU A 37 4.02 -0.78 -4.21
N ALA A 38 2.87 -0.25 -4.62
CA ALA A 38 1.84 -1.07 -5.30
C ALA A 38 2.40 -1.76 -6.56
N ARG A 39 3.27 -1.08 -7.31
CA ARG A 39 3.94 -1.65 -8.50
C ARG A 39 4.92 -2.76 -8.13
N VAL A 40 5.72 -2.59 -7.08
CA VAL A 40 6.64 -3.63 -6.57
C VAL A 40 5.85 -4.84 -6.07
N ILE A 41 4.79 -4.64 -5.28
CA ILE A 41 3.93 -5.76 -4.84
C ILE A 41 3.39 -6.53 -6.04
N ARG A 42 2.93 -5.83 -7.09
CA ARG A 42 2.43 -6.47 -8.29
C ARG A 42 3.52 -7.24 -9.06
N SER A 43 4.74 -6.69 -9.16
CA SER A 43 5.84 -7.34 -9.88
C SER A 43 6.38 -8.56 -9.14
N GLU A 44 6.57 -8.46 -7.82
CA GLU A 44 7.21 -9.50 -7.03
C GLU A 44 6.24 -10.61 -6.58
N CYS A 45 4.97 -10.27 -6.36
CA CYS A 45 3.99 -11.23 -5.81
C CYS A 45 2.92 -11.67 -6.81
N GLY A 46 2.75 -10.98 -7.95
CA GLY A 46 1.66 -11.23 -8.90
C GLY A 46 0.25 -10.90 -8.36
N VAL A 47 0.14 -10.32 -7.15
CA VAL A 47 -1.14 -9.91 -6.55
C VAL A 47 -1.47 -8.46 -6.88
N ARG A 48 -2.76 -8.15 -6.96
CA ARG A 48 -3.25 -6.79 -7.22
C ARG A 48 -3.54 -6.08 -5.90
N ILE A 49 -3.06 -4.85 -5.77
CA ILE A 49 -3.50 -3.90 -4.75
C ILE A 49 -4.71 -3.13 -5.31
N ASP A 50 -5.77 -2.99 -4.52
CA ASP A 50 -7.06 -2.42 -4.98
C ASP A 50 -7.01 -0.91 -5.13
N GLY A 51 -6.11 -0.25 -4.42
CA GLY A 51 -5.86 1.17 -4.59
C GLY A 51 -4.67 1.69 -3.78
N THR A 52 -4.31 2.93 -4.06
CA THR A 52 -3.24 3.64 -3.35
C THR A 52 -3.78 4.94 -2.77
N VAL A 53 -3.51 5.17 -1.50
CA VAL A 53 -3.58 6.49 -0.88
C VAL A 53 -2.20 7.13 -1.05
N SER A 54 -2.13 8.09 -1.97
CA SER A 54 -0.90 8.80 -2.30
C SER A 54 -0.92 10.23 -1.81
N ARG A 55 0.25 10.72 -1.39
CA ARG A 55 0.51 12.13 -1.16
C ARG A 55 1.88 12.49 -1.72
N TYR A 56 1.99 13.66 -2.33
CA TYR A 56 3.21 14.08 -3.04
C TYR A 56 3.40 15.61 -3.04
N ASP A 57 2.77 16.29 -2.07
CA ASP A 57 2.85 17.74 -1.85
C ASP A 57 4.00 18.14 -0.90
N GLY A 58 4.84 17.18 -0.50
CA GLY A 58 5.95 17.39 0.44
C GLY A 58 5.55 17.37 1.92
N LEU A 59 4.26 17.20 2.24
CA LEU A 59 3.76 17.14 3.61
C LEU A 59 3.62 15.68 4.09
N PRO A 60 3.73 15.42 5.41
CA PRO A 60 3.40 14.11 5.96
C PRO A 60 1.89 13.81 5.85
N PHE A 61 1.53 12.53 5.95
CA PHE A 61 0.13 12.16 6.19
C PHE A 61 -0.31 12.64 7.57
N THR A 62 -1.52 13.16 7.66
CA THR A 62 -2.19 13.38 8.95
C THR A 62 -3.22 12.27 9.17
N PRO A 63 -3.50 11.86 10.43
CA PRO A 63 -4.48 10.81 10.71
C PRO A 63 -5.86 11.11 10.11
N ALA A 64 -6.32 12.37 10.19
CA ALA A 64 -7.62 12.79 9.68
C ALA A 64 -7.70 12.70 8.15
N ALA A 65 -6.69 13.21 7.43
CA ALA A 65 -6.66 13.14 5.97
C ALA A 65 -6.58 11.68 5.48
N LEU A 66 -5.68 10.88 6.08
CA LEU A 66 -5.53 9.47 5.74
C LEU A 66 -6.82 8.68 5.97
N ALA A 67 -7.46 8.86 7.13
CA ALA A 67 -8.73 8.19 7.43
C ALA A 67 -9.83 8.58 6.44
N GLY A 68 -9.91 9.87 6.07
CA GLY A 68 -10.83 10.35 5.04
C GLY A 68 -10.57 9.70 3.68
N ASP A 69 -9.31 9.58 3.27
CA ASP A 69 -8.92 9.03 1.97
C ASP A 69 -9.14 7.54 1.84
N VAL A 70 -8.93 6.79 2.94
CA VAL A 70 -9.23 5.36 3.02
C VAL A 70 -10.73 5.12 2.91
N ARG A 71 -11.56 5.86 3.67
CA ARG A 71 -13.03 5.73 3.64
C ARG A 71 -13.67 5.99 2.28
N ARG A 72 -13.00 6.73 1.38
CA ARG A 72 -13.52 6.99 0.02
C ARG A 72 -13.17 5.87 -0.98
N ARG A 73 -12.30 4.94 -0.60
CA ARG A 73 -11.77 3.87 -1.46
C ARG A 73 -12.27 2.48 -1.08
N ILE A 74 -12.87 2.35 0.11
CA ILE A 74 -13.62 1.18 0.56
C ILE A 74 -15.11 1.50 0.52
#